data_AF-A0AAV0ZGT0-F1
#
_entry.id   AF-A0AAV0ZGT0-F1
#
_cell.length_a   1.000
_cell.length_b   1.000
_cell.length_c   1.000
_cell.angle_alpha   90.00
_cell.angle_beta   90.00
_cell.angle_gamma   90.00
#
_symmetry.space_group_name_H-M   'P 1'
#
loop_
_entity.id
_entity.type
_entity.pdbx_description
1 polymer ?
#
loop_
_entity_poly.entity_id
_entity_poly.type
_entity_poly.pdbx_seq_one_letter_code
_entity_poly.pdbx_strand_id
1 'polypeptide(L)'
;MDCCVCTTMPLILRPPRNTICGTCYEGVRSIINMMNGLESDKTKAITNPTDSPVSRRNSSKTLDDCIRLCSEQIEQFNQQKQDLGFLRGFLAAFKEQIHTDILISPGNHGPPIPAHKSVLAARSEIFENMLECDECKAAPTCNTITIPDLNYEELESLLEFLYSGTLALEKLEKHVYALSQAADKYIIPHLLKYCERFLLNSISSSNAFETLEIADTCSNQNLKETAFNFLVKNIEFMVSSPKFEAFVHRCPHLTVQLVTRAFVNGSK
;
A
#
# COMPACT_ATOMS: atom_id res chain seq x y z
N MET A 1 14.00 43.70 -18.92
CA MET A 1 13.29 42.89 -19.95
C MET A 1 12.45 41.88 -19.19
N ASP A 2 11.17 42.18 -18.96
CA ASP A 2 10.28 41.31 -18.18
C ASP A 2 9.79 40.17 -19.07
N CYS A 3 10.35 38.97 -18.86
CA CYS A 3 9.93 37.79 -19.62
C CYS A 3 8.62 37.24 -19.06
N CYS A 4 7.61 37.08 -19.89
CA CYS A 4 6.32 36.52 -19.47
C CYS A 4 6.39 35.06 -18.95
N VAL A 5 7.47 34.34 -19.22
CA VAL A 5 7.67 32.94 -18.79
C VAL A 5 8.37 32.85 -17.44
N CYS A 6 9.43 33.64 -17.22
CA CYS A 6 10.26 33.55 -16.01
C CYS A 6 10.20 34.77 -15.08
N THR A 7 9.28 35.73 -15.34
CA THR A 7 9.06 36.86 -14.42
C THR A 7 8.30 36.42 -13.16
N THR A 8 8.70 36.97 -12.02
CA THR A 8 8.07 36.79 -10.71
C THR A 8 6.83 37.66 -10.51
N MET A 9 6.50 38.53 -11.47
CA MET A 9 5.35 39.43 -11.37
C MET A 9 4.03 38.66 -11.65
N PRO A 10 3.01 38.78 -10.77
CA PRO A 10 1.72 38.12 -10.94
C PRO A 10 1.05 38.46 -12.27
N LEU A 11 0.41 37.48 -12.91
CA LEU A 11 -0.20 37.58 -14.25
C LEU A 11 -1.13 38.79 -14.43
N ILE A 12 -1.81 39.20 -13.37
CA ILE A 12 -2.87 40.22 -13.35
C ILE A 12 -2.30 41.65 -13.45
N LEU A 13 -1.02 41.85 -13.12
CA LEU A 13 -0.37 43.17 -13.13
C LEU A 13 0.60 43.34 -14.30
N ARG A 14 0.60 42.41 -15.27
CA ARG A 14 1.54 42.43 -16.39
C ARG A 14 1.07 43.42 -17.46
N PRO A 15 1.95 44.34 -17.92
CA PRO A 15 1.70 45.10 -19.14
C PRO A 15 1.49 44.13 -20.32
N PRO A 16 0.77 44.51 -21.40
CA PRO A 16 0.45 43.63 -22.54
C PRO A 16 1.66 43.23 -23.42
N ARG A 17 2.88 43.27 -22.89
CA ARG A 17 4.11 42.94 -23.61
C ARG A 17 4.38 41.44 -23.55
N ASN A 18 4.18 40.75 -24.66
CA ASN A 18 4.53 39.33 -24.85
C ASN A 18 6.03 39.13 -25.14
N THR A 19 6.91 39.80 -24.38
CA THR A 19 8.35 39.67 -24.59
C THR A 19 8.85 38.41 -23.88
N ILE A 20 9.47 37.49 -24.63
CA ILE A 20 10.16 36.32 -24.09
C ILE A 20 11.66 36.64 -24.03
N CYS A 21 12.34 36.37 -22.91
CA CYS A 21 13.79 36.56 -22.85
C CYS A 21 14.49 35.49 -23.69
N GLY A 22 15.72 35.79 -24.15
CA GLY A 22 16.50 34.86 -24.97
C GLY A 22 16.64 33.47 -24.35
N THR A 23 16.81 33.37 -23.03
CA THR A 23 16.90 32.08 -22.32
C THR A 23 15.61 31.27 -22.37
N CYS A 24 14.45 31.89 -22.16
CA CYS A 24 13.16 31.18 -22.29
C CYS A 24 12.84 30.84 -23.75
N TYR A 25 13.23 31.69 -24.70
CA TYR A 25 13.10 31.41 -26.13
C TYR A 25 13.97 30.22 -26.55
N GLU A 26 15.24 30.18 -26.14
CA GLU A 26 16.15 29.06 -26.39
C GLU A 26 15.71 27.78 -25.68
N GLY A 27 15.12 27.89 -24.49
CA GLY A 27 14.53 26.75 -23.78
C GLY A 27 13.37 26.12 -24.57
N VAL A 28 12.42 26.93 -25.04
CA VAL A 28 11.30 26.45 -25.86
C VAL A 28 11.80 25.93 -27.21
N ARG A 29 12.76 26.61 -27.86
CA ARG A 29 13.35 26.15 -29.12
C ARG A 29 14.06 24.80 -28.98
N SER A 30 14.73 24.56 -27.86
CA SER A 30 15.35 23.28 -27.54
C SER A 30 14.30 22.18 -27.38
N ILE A 31 13.18 22.48 -26.72
CA ILE A 31 12.05 21.54 -26.58
C ILE A 31 11.40 21.25 -27.94
N ILE A 32 11.17 22.26 -28.77
CA ILE A 32 10.57 22.09 -30.11
C ILE A 32 11.50 21.28 -31.03
N ASN A 33 12.80 21.56 -31.03
CA ASN A 33 13.77 20.77 -31.79
C ASN A 33 13.84 19.32 -31.30
N MET A 34 13.71 19.10 -29.99
CA MET A 34 13.63 17.77 -29.39
C MET A 34 12.35 17.02 -29.83
N MET A 35 11.20 17.71 -29.87
CA MET A 35 9.95 17.12 -30.36
C MET A 35 9.99 16.79 -31.85
N ASN A 36 10.59 17.67 -32.67
CA ASN A 36 10.75 17.44 -34.10
C ASN A 36 11.78 16.33 -34.42
N GLY A 37 12.80 16.15 -33.57
CA GLY A 37 13.77 15.06 -33.68
C GLY A 37 13.14 13.66 -33.55
N LEU A 38 12.14 13.54 -32.66
CA LEU A 38 11.37 12.31 -32.47
C LEU A 38 10.46 11.96 -33.68
N GLU A 39 10.07 12.95 -34.48
CA GLU A 39 9.35 12.72 -35.74
C GLU A 39 10.31 12.34 -36.89
N SER A 40 11.55 12.87 -36.90
CA SER A 40 12.53 12.59 -37.95
C SER A 40 13.22 11.23 -37.83
N ASP A 41 13.36 10.67 -36.63
CA ASP A 41 14.04 9.37 -36.41
C ASP A 41 13.25 8.14 -36.87
N LYS A 42 12.03 8.33 -37.39
CA LYS A 42 11.36 7.29 -38.21
C LYS A 42 11.89 7.23 -39.64
N THR A 43 12.74 8.16 -40.06
CA THR A 43 13.27 8.24 -41.43
C THR A 43 14.68 8.84 -41.45
N LYS A 44 15.70 8.01 -41.18
CA LYS A 44 17.01 7.96 -41.87
C LYS A 44 18.04 7.19 -41.05
N ALA A 45 18.06 5.87 -41.25
CA ALA A 45 19.34 5.18 -41.28
C ALA A 45 20.09 5.62 -42.54
N ILE A 46 21.42 5.78 -42.42
CA ILE A 46 22.48 5.82 -43.47
C ILE A 46 23.37 7.08 -43.41
N THR A 47 24.68 6.81 -43.30
CA THR A 47 25.90 7.62 -43.53
C THR A 47 26.55 8.46 -42.41
N ASN A 48 27.44 7.78 -41.67
CA ASN A 48 28.86 8.02 -41.34
C ASN A 48 29.44 9.40 -40.88
N PRO A 49 30.54 9.35 -40.09
CA PRO A 49 30.89 10.36 -39.08
C PRO A 49 32.17 11.15 -39.40
N THR A 50 32.29 12.37 -38.88
CA THR A 50 33.60 13.01 -38.66
C THR A 50 33.58 13.99 -37.48
N ASP A 51 34.61 13.82 -36.65
CA ASP A 51 35.32 14.78 -35.81
C ASP A 51 34.86 15.16 -34.38
N SER A 52 35.83 14.88 -33.51
CA SER A 52 36.00 14.98 -32.06
C SER A 52 36.31 16.41 -31.55
N PRO A 53 36.72 16.62 -30.27
CA PRO A 53 36.25 16.11 -28.98
C PRO A 53 35.99 17.28 -27.98
N VAL A 54 35.78 16.92 -26.70
CA VAL A 54 35.88 17.75 -25.48
C VAL A 54 34.54 18.26 -24.94
N SER A 55 34.02 17.60 -23.90
CA SER A 55 33.74 18.26 -22.63
C SER A 55 33.41 17.28 -21.50
N ARG A 56 34.17 17.42 -20.41
CA ARG A 56 33.80 17.27 -18.99
C ARG A 56 32.79 16.17 -18.62
N ARG A 57 33.31 15.09 -18.01
CA ARG A 57 32.55 14.12 -17.21
C ARG A 57 31.98 14.79 -15.95
N ASN A 58 30.78 15.33 -16.06
CA ASN A 58 29.82 15.31 -14.97
C ASN A 58 28.84 14.18 -15.29
N SER A 59 28.69 13.18 -14.41
CA SER A 59 27.74 12.07 -14.62
C SER A 59 26.30 12.55 -14.39
N SER A 60 25.85 13.48 -15.22
CA SER A 60 24.43 13.69 -15.49
C SER A 60 24.00 12.49 -16.32
N LYS A 61 23.10 11.65 -15.81
CA LYS A 61 22.42 10.64 -16.64
C LYS A 61 21.89 11.37 -17.88
N THR A 62 22.18 10.87 -19.07
CA THR A 62 21.68 11.49 -20.31
C THR A 62 20.16 11.28 -20.40
N LEU A 63 19.47 12.02 -21.27
CA LEU A 63 18.06 11.77 -21.54
C LEU A 63 17.84 10.33 -22.04
N ASP A 64 18.78 9.81 -22.84
CA ASP A 64 18.78 8.42 -23.31
C ASP A 64 18.91 7.42 -22.15
N ASP A 65 19.76 7.71 -21.16
CA ASP A 65 19.86 6.90 -19.95
C ASP A 65 18.53 6.88 -19.17
N CYS A 66 17.84 8.01 -19.08
CA CYS A 66 16.52 8.09 -18.42
C CYS A 66 15.45 7.31 -19.20
N ILE A 67 15.42 7.43 -20.53
CA ILE A 67 14.49 6.69 -21.40
C ILE A 67 14.71 5.19 -21.22
N ARG A 68 15.97 4.75 -21.28
CA ARG A 68 16.35 3.34 -21.09
C ARG A 68 15.93 2.82 -19.72
N LEU A 69 16.22 3.57 -18.64
CA LEU A 69 15.81 3.19 -17.28
C LEU A 69 14.29 3.08 -17.15
N CYS A 70 13.53 3.99 -17.76
CA CYS A 70 12.06 3.91 -17.76
C CYS A 70 11.55 2.68 -18.51
N SER A 71 12.14 2.36 -19.67
CA SER A 71 11.79 1.15 -20.43
C SER A 71 12.07 -0.12 -19.61
N GLU A 72 13.24 -0.21 -18.98
CA GLU A 72 13.61 -1.33 -18.10
C GLU A 72 12.61 -1.49 -16.93
N GLN A 73 12.16 -0.39 -16.32
CA GLN A 73 11.16 -0.43 -15.24
C GLN A 73 9.77 -0.88 -15.73
N ILE A 74 9.36 -0.46 -16.93
CA ILE A 74 8.09 -0.89 -17.53
C ILE A 74 8.12 -2.40 -17.82
N GLU A 75 9.23 -2.91 -18.35
CA GLU A 75 9.41 -4.33 -18.59
C GLU A 75 9.36 -5.14 -17.30
N GLN A 76 10.06 -4.68 -16.25
CA GLN A 76 10.00 -5.32 -14.93
C GLN A 76 8.58 -5.35 -14.35
N PHE A 77 7.85 -4.23 -14.44
CA PHE A 77 6.46 -4.16 -13.98
C PHE A 77 5.55 -5.11 -14.77
N ASN A 78 5.73 -5.18 -16.08
CA ASN A 78 4.97 -6.09 -16.94
C ASN A 78 5.27 -7.56 -16.60
N GLN A 79 6.53 -7.90 -16.33
CA GLN A 79 6.90 -9.25 -15.91
C GLN A 79 6.24 -9.61 -14.57
N GLN A 80 6.31 -8.72 -13.57
CA GLN A 80 5.64 -8.92 -12.29
C GLN A 80 4.12 -9.13 -12.46
N LYS A 81 3.49 -8.39 -13.38
CA LYS A 81 2.07 -8.56 -13.69
C LYS A 81 1.77 -9.93 -14.32
N GLN A 82 2.66 -10.45 -15.17
CA GLN A 82 2.52 -11.79 -15.74
C GLN A 82 2.66 -12.87 -14.66
N ASP A 83 3.67 -12.75 -13.79
CA ASP A 83 3.91 -13.68 -12.69
C ASP A 83 2.71 -13.72 -11.73
N LEU A 84 2.14 -12.54 -11.39
CA LEU A 84 0.89 -12.46 -10.63
C LEU A 84 -0.28 -13.12 -11.36
N GLY A 85 -0.35 -12.94 -12.69
CA GLY A 85 -1.34 -13.60 -13.54
C GLY A 85 -1.28 -15.11 -13.45
N PHE A 86 -0.08 -15.70 -13.47
CA PHE A 86 0.14 -17.14 -13.29
C PHE A 86 -0.39 -17.64 -11.93
N LEU A 87 -0.13 -16.90 -10.85
CA LEU A 87 -0.56 -17.27 -9.51
C LEU A 87 -2.08 -17.19 -9.28
N ARG A 88 -2.85 -16.50 -10.14
CA ARG A 88 -4.32 -16.41 -10.01
C ARG A 88 -5.03 -17.76 -10.03
N GLY A 89 -4.40 -18.80 -10.60
CA GLY A 89 -4.94 -20.16 -10.59
C GLY A 89 -5.22 -20.69 -9.17
N PHE A 90 -4.42 -20.29 -8.18
CA PHE A 90 -4.64 -20.69 -6.78
C PHE A 90 -5.95 -20.12 -6.22
N LEU A 91 -6.29 -18.86 -6.54
CA LEU A 91 -7.56 -18.28 -6.13
C LEU A 91 -8.75 -18.98 -6.79
N ALA A 92 -8.62 -19.38 -8.06
CA ALA A 92 -9.65 -20.16 -8.73
C ALA A 92 -9.83 -21.53 -8.06
N ALA A 93 -8.74 -22.23 -7.74
CA ALA A 93 -8.80 -23.50 -7.02
C ALA A 93 -9.49 -23.36 -5.65
N PHE A 94 -9.27 -22.26 -4.94
CA PHE A 94 -9.98 -21.95 -3.69
C PHE A 94 -11.49 -21.74 -3.91
N LYS A 95 -11.87 -20.88 -4.86
CA LYS A 95 -13.29 -20.56 -5.12
C LYS A 95 -14.09 -21.77 -5.63
N GLU A 96 -13.48 -22.56 -6.50
CA GLU A 96 -14.07 -23.78 -7.07
C GLU A 96 -13.85 -25.02 -6.19
N GLN A 97 -13.19 -24.88 -5.04
CA GLN A 97 -12.91 -25.95 -4.06
C GLN A 97 -12.21 -27.18 -4.64
N ILE A 98 -11.36 -26.98 -5.65
CA ILE A 98 -10.67 -28.05 -6.38
C ILE A 98 -9.59 -28.66 -5.50
N HIS A 99 -9.68 -29.96 -5.19
CA HIS A 99 -8.68 -30.72 -4.43
C HIS A 99 -8.35 -30.15 -3.03
N THR A 100 -9.35 -29.55 -2.37
CA THR A 100 -9.22 -29.11 -0.97
C THR A 100 -9.03 -30.32 -0.03
N ASP A 101 -8.20 -30.15 0.99
CA ASP A 101 -7.76 -31.22 1.91
C ASP A 101 -7.89 -30.85 3.40
N ILE A 102 -8.45 -29.66 3.69
CA ILE A 102 -8.73 -29.18 5.04
C ILE A 102 -9.96 -28.26 5.07
N LEU A 103 -10.64 -28.21 6.21
CA LEU A 103 -11.72 -27.29 6.52
C LEU A 103 -11.24 -26.23 7.52
N ILE A 104 -11.62 -24.97 7.31
CA ILE A 104 -11.34 -23.89 8.25
C ILE A 104 -12.65 -23.34 8.79
N SER A 105 -12.86 -23.46 10.10
CA SER A 105 -14.09 -23.03 10.76
C SER A 105 -13.94 -21.62 11.34
N PRO A 106 -14.93 -20.74 11.14
CA PRO A 106 -14.99 -19.47 11.85
C PRO A 106 -15.31 -19.69 13.34
N GLY A 107 -15.10 -18.65 14.16
CA GLY A 107 -15.35 -18.71 15.60
C GLY A 107 -16.83 -18.61 15.99
N ASN A 108 -17.63 -17.93 15.18
CA ASN A 108 -19.07 -17.98 15.28
C ASN A 108 -19.61 -19.18 14.47
N HIS A 109 -20.85 -19.63 14.72
CA HIS A 109 -21.48 -20.83 14.13
C HIS A 109 -21.69 -20.81 12.59
N GLY A 110 -20.82 -20.13 11.83
CA GLY A 110 -20.77 -20.17 10.37
C GLY A 110 -20.23 -21.49 9.84
N PRO A 111 -20.51 -21.81 8.56
CA PRO A 111 -20.06 -23.05 7.96
C PRO A 111 -18.53 -23.06 7.78
N PRO A 112 -17.88 -24.23 7.90
CA PRO A 112 -16.47 -24.36 7.57
C PRO A 112 -16.20 -24.10 6.09
N ILE A 113 -15.03 -23.53 5.80
CA ILE A 113 -14.58 -23.19 4.45
C ILE A 113 -13.49 -24.20 4.01
N PRO A 114 -13.69 -24.92 2.89
CA PRO A 114 -12.65 -25.79 2.33
C PRO A 114 -11.41 -25.02 1.86
N ALA A 115 -10.22 -25.55 2.15
CA ALA A 115 -8.94 -24.92 1.83
C ALA A 115 -7.85 -25.97 1.55
N HIS A 116 -6.61 -25.51 1.38
CA HIS A 116 -5.44 -26.32 1.06
C HIS A 116 -4.38 -26.17 2.16
N LYS A 117 -3.98 -27.28 2.79
CA LYS A 117 -2.92 -27.31 3.82
C LYS A 117 -1.64 -26.65 3.33
N SER A 118 -1.24 -26.95 2.09
CA SER A 118 -0.02 -26.43 1.47
C SER A 118 -0.02 -24.89 1.34
N VAL A 119 -1.16 -24.30 0.97
CA VAL A 119 -1.27 -22.84 0.86
C VAL A 119 -1.28 -22.19 2.24
N LEU A 120 -1.97 -22.77 3.21
CA LEU A 120 -1.99 -22.23 4.57
C LEU A 120 -0.58 -22.24 5.20
N ALA A 121 0.10 -23.38 5.16
CA ALA A 121 1.46 -23.54 5.66
C ALA A 121 2.45 -22.58 4.98
N ALA A 122 2.38 -22.46 3.65
CA ALA A 122 3.28 -21.57 2.90
C ALA A 122 3.09 -20.07 3.19
N ARG A 123 1.98 -19.67 3.82
CA ARG A 123 1.64 -18.25 4.06
C ARG A 123 1.72 -17.85 5.52
N SER A 124 1.82 -18.80 6.44
CA SER A 124 1.80 -18.57 7.88
C SER A 124 2.54 -19.70 8.58
N GLU A 125 3.59 -19.33 9.31
CA GLU A 125 4.34 -20.24 10.18
C GLU A 125 3.42 -20.83 11.27
N ILE A 126 2.45 -20.06 11.75
CA ILE A 126 1.47 -20.56 12.73
C ILE A 126 0.59 -21.64 12.11
N PHE A 127 0.11 -21.47 10.88
CA PHE A 127 -0.64 -22.53 10.21
C PHE A 127 0.22 -23.75 9.88
N GLU A 128 1.48 -23.56 9.46
CA GLU A 128 2.43 -24.66 9.26
C GLU A 128 2.57 -25.49 10.54
N ASN A 129 2.87 -24.83 11.67
CA ASN A 129 3.00 -25.49 12.97
C ASN A 129 1.71 -26.18 13.43
N MET A 130 0.54 -25.56 13.21
CA MET A 130 -0.76 -26.17 13.52
C MET A 130 -1.00 -27.46 12.72
N LEU A 131 -0.58 -27.48 11.45
CA LEU A 131 -0.74 -28.62 10.55
C LEU A 131 0.27 -29.74 10.83
N GLU A 132 1.41 -29.41 11.44
CA GLU A 132 2.44 -30.37 11.82
C GLU A 132 2.18 -31.09 13.16
N CYS A 133 1.22 -30.62 13.96
CA CYS A 133 0.90 -31.25 15.25
C CYS A 133 0.32 -32.67 15.08
N ASP A 134 0.75 -33.61 15.93
CA ASP A 134 0.40 -35.04 15.84
C ASP A 134 -1.12 -35.30 15.92
N GLU A 135 -1.88 -34.43 16.58
CA GLU A 135 -3.34 -34.50 16.67
C GLU A 135 -4.03 -34.28 15.30
N CYS A 136 -3.44 -33.46 14.43
CA CYS A 136 -3.89 -33.26 13.04
C CYS A 136 -3.38 -34.34 12.08
N LYS A 137 -2.32 -35.07 12.46
CA LYS A 137 -1.74 -36.19 11.68
C LYS A 137 -2.40 -37.54 11.99
N ALA A 138 -2.89 -37.74 13.22
CA ALA A 138 -3.28 -39.05 13.74
C ALA A 138 -4.75 -39.46 13.49
N ALA A 139 -5.64 -38.52 13.15
CA ALA A 139 -7.07 -38.81 13.00
C ALA A 139 -7.62 -38.32 11.64
N PRO A 140 -8.21 -39.21 10.80
CA PRO A 140 -8.94 -38.82 9.58
C PRO A 140 -10.09 -37.83 9.83
N THR A 141 -10.51 -37.69 11.09
CA THR A 141 -11.60 -36.82 11.56
C THR A 141 -11.14 -35.45 12.04
N CYS A 142 -9.83 -35.17 12.16
CA CYS A 142 -9.28 -33.88 12.59
C CYS A 142 -8.72 -33.08 11.40
N ASN A 143 -9.55 -32.90 10.37
CA ASN A 143 -9.22 -32.07 9.19
C ASN A 143 -9.84 -30.67 9.29
N THR A 144 -10.03 -30.16 10.51
CA THR A 144 -10.65 -28.84 10.73
C THR A 144 -9.80 -28.00 11.66
N ILE A 145 -9.41 -26.79 11.24
CA ILE A 145 -8.82 -25.76 12.10
C ILE A 145 -9.88 -24.70 12.38
N THR A 146 -10.08 -24.34 13.64
CA THR A 146 -10.98 -23.26 14.03
C THR A 146 -10.21 -21.96 14.24
N ILE A 147 -10.70 -20.88 13.64
CA ILE A 147 -10.18 -19.51 13.79
C ILE A 147 -11.20 -18.74 14.64
N PRO A 148 -11.04 -18.74 15.98
CA PRO A 148 -12.10 -18.29 16.89
C PRO A 148 -12.36 -16.78 16.83
N ASP A 149 -11.40 -15.99 16.38
CA ASP A 149 -11.49 -14.53 16.40
C ASP A 149 -12.19 -13.95 15.17
N LEU A 150 -12.42 -14.77 14.12
CA LEU A 150 -12.99 -14.31 12.86
C LEU A 150 -14.40 -14.87 12.65
N ASN A 151 -15.29 -14.00 12.18
CA ASN A 151 -16.54 -14.44 11.61
C ASN A 151 -16.36 -15.04 10.21
N TYR A 152 -17.41 -15.64 9.65
CA TYR A 152 -17.37 -16.24 8.32
C TYR A 152 -16.85 -15.30 7.21
N GLU A 153 -17.33 -14.05 7.15
CA GLU A 153 -16.94 -13.10 6.09
C GLU A 153 -15.48 -12.62 6.24
N GLU A 154 -15.05 -12.41 7.48
CA GLU A 154 -13.66 -12.08 7.80
C GLU A 154 -12.72 -13.24 7.49
N LEU A 155 -13.13 -14.46 7.82
CA LEU A 155 -12.37 -15.66 7.51
C LEU A 155 -12.28 -15.88 6.00
N GLU A 156 -13.37 -15.72 5.27
CA GLU A 156 -13.37 -15.79 3.80
C GLU A 156 -12.41 -14.74 3.22
N SER A 157 -12.42 -13.52 3.75
CA SER A 157 -11.52 -12.44 3.33
C SER A 157 -10.06 -12.76 3.64
N LEU A 158 -9.76 -13.33 4.81
CA LEU A 158 -8.42 -13.80 5.16
C LEU A 158 -7.96 -14.86 4.15
N LEU A 159 -8.76 -15.90 3.93
CA LEU A 159 -8.43 -16.98 3.02
C LEU A 159 -8.24 -16.46 1.59
N GLU A 160 -9.16 -15.65 1.05
CA GLU A 160 -9.02 -15.03 -0.27
C GLU A 160 -7.71 -14.26 -0.43
N PHE A 161 -7.26 -13.57 0.63
CA PHE A 161 -5.95 -12.91 0.64
C PHE A 161 -4.79 -13.92 0.61
N LEU A 162 -4.85 -15.03 1.34
CA LEU A 162 -3.78 -16.04 1.33
C LEU A 162 -3.57 -16.66 -0.06
N TYR A 163 -4.63 -16.77 -0.86
CA TYR A 163 -4.55 -17.31 -2.23
C TYR A 163 -4.13 -16.26 -3.26
N SER A 164 -4.50 -14.99 -3.09
CA SER A 164 -4.34 -13.97 -4.14
C SER A 164 -3.35 -12.85 -3.83
N GLY A 165 -2.99 -12.67 -2.55
CA GLY A 165 -2.18 -11.58 -2.04
C GLY A 165 -2.86 -10.21 -2.09
N THR A 166 -4.14 -10.13 -2.44
CA THR A 166 -4.90 -8.88 -2.58
C THR A 166 -6.37 -9.07 -2.17
N LEU A 167 -7.08 -7.98 -1.96
CA LEU A 167 -8.53 -7.99 -1.70
C LEU A 167 -9.20 -6.84 -2.45
N ALA A 168 -10.47 -7.05 -2.80
CA ALA A 168 -11.34 -5.96 -3.24
C ALA A 168 -11.39 -4.86 -2.16
N LEU A 169 -11.45 -3.60 -2.59
CA LEU A 169 -11.36 -2.46 -1.68
C LEU A 169 -12.47 -2.49 -0.62
N GLU A 170 -13.67 -2.87 -1.04
CA GLU A 170 -14.86 -2.94 -0.17
C GLU A 170 -14.68 -3.99 0.93
N LYS A 171 -14.11 -5.16 0.58
CA LYS A 171 -13.80 -6.23 1.56
C LYS A 171 -12.72 -5.78 2.53
N LEU A 172 -11.66 -5.16 2.02
CA LEU A 172 -10.56 -4.67 2.86
C LEU A 172 -11.07 -3.61 3.84
N GLU A 173 -11.77 -2.58 3.36
CA GLU A 173 -12.30 -1.51 4.20
C GLU A 173 -13.22 -2.04 5.30
N LYS A 174 -14.09 -3.00 4.96
CA LYS A 174 -15.03 -3.60 5.91
C LYS A 174 -14.33 -4.42 7.01
N HIS A 175 -13.24 -5.12 6.69
CA HIS A 175 -12.63 -6.12 7.56
C HIS A 175 -11.21 -5.80 8.01
N VAL A 176 -10.68 -4.60 7.72
CA VAL A 176 -9.25 -4.27 7.94
C VAL A 176 -8.78 -4.50 9.37
N TYR A 177 -9.60 -4.22 10.38
CA TYR A 177 -9.21 -4.40 11.80
C TYR A 177 -9.06 -5.88 12.17
N ALA A 178 -10.06 -6.71 11.81
CA ALA A 178 -10.02 -8.15 12.04
C ALA A 178 -8.87 -8.80 11.25
N LEU A 179 -8.66 -8.37 10.00
CA LEU A 179 -7.56 -8.84 9.17
C LEU A 179 -6.18 -8.43 9.71
N SER A 180 -6.05 -7.23 10.28
CA SER A 180 -4.80 -6.78 10.92
C SER A 180 -4.48 -7.65 12.14
N GLN A 181 -5.47 -7.90 12.99
CA GLN A 181 -5.29 -8.75 14.17
C GLN A 181 -4.98 -10.19 13.78
N ALA A 182 -5.66 -10.74 12.78
CA ALA A 182 -5.36 -12.08 12.26
C ALA A 182 -3.95 -12.13 11.63
N ALA A 183 -3.55 -11.11 10.88
CA ALA A 183 -2.23 -11.06 10.27
C ALA A 183 -1.11 -11.06 11.31
N ASP A 184 -1.29 -10.35 12.42
CA ASP A 184 -0.35 -10.36 13.53
C ASP A 184 -0.34 -11.71 14.26
N LYS A 185 -1.53 -12.20 14.65
CA LYS A 185 -1.71 -13.47 15.39
C LYS A 185 -1.17 -14.69 14.64
N TYR A 186 -1.42 -14.77 13.33
CA TYR A 186 -0.99 -15.88 12.48
C TYR A 186 0.33 -15.60 11.76
N ILE A 187 1.04 -14.50 12.09
CA ILE A 187 2.33 -14.14 11.51
C ILE A 187 2.27 -14.17 9.97
N ILE A 188 1.48 -13.25 9.41
CA ILE A 188 1.33 -13.05 7.96
C ILE A 188 1.81 -11.62 7.63
N PRO A 189 3.14 -11.38 7.53
CA PRO A 189 3.70 -10.03 7.42
C PRO A 189 3.21 -9.25 6.19
N HIS A 190 2.91 -9.96 5.09
CA HIS A 190 2.40 -9.33 3.87
C HIS A 190 1.00 -8.74 4.08
N LEU A 191 0.10 -9.46 4.77
CA LEU A 191 -1.23 -8.96 5.10
C LEU A 191 -1.14 -7.80 6.09
N LEU A 192 -0.27 -7.92 7.11
CA LEU A 192 -0.12 -6.87 8.12
C LEU A 192 0.33 -5.54 7.50
N LYS A 193 1.33 -5.58 6.61
CA LYS A 193 1.77 -4.40 5.83
C LYS A 193 0.70 -3.88 4.87
N TYR A 194 -0.08 -4.79 4.28
CA TYR A 194 -1.17 -4.44 3.37
C TYR A 194 -2.27 -3.64 4.10
N CYS A 195 -2.68 -4.11 5.28
CA CYS A 195 -3.61 -3.42 6.17
C CYS A 195 -3.04 -2.10 6.70
N GLU A 196 -1.78 -2.06 7.14
CA GLU A 196 -1.11 -0.84 7.59
C GLU A 196 -1.18 0.25 6.51
N ARG A 197 -0.80 -0.08 5.27
CA ARG A 197 -0.82 0.88 4.16
C ARG A 197 -2.23 1.41 3.89
N PHE A 198 -3.25 0.57 4.01
CA PHE A 198 -4.64 1.01 3.85
C PHE A 198 -5.03 1.98 4.98
N LEU A 199 -4.72 1.65 6.23
CA LEU A 199 -5.07 2.48 7.39
C LEU A 199 -4.33 3.82 7.39
N LEU A 200 -3.05 3.85 7.02
CA LEU A 200 -2.28 5.09 6.88
C LEU A 200 -2.90 6.04 5.86
N ASN A 201 -3.44 5.51 4.75
CA ASN A 201 -4.04 6.31 3.68
C ASN A 201 -5.51 6.68 3.93
N SER A 202 -6.19 6.00 4.85
CA SER A 202 -7.63 6.17 5.12
C SER A 202 -7.92 6.77 6.50
N ILE A 203 -6.89 7.19 7.24
CA ILE A 203 -7.09 7.76 8.58
C ILE A 203 -7.96 9.03 8.53
N SER A 204 -8.97 9.06 9.40
CA SER A 204 -9.95 10.12 9.49
C SER A 204 -10.59 10.17 10.87
N SER A 205 -11.37 11.21 11.17
CA SER A 205 -12.06 11.35 12.46
C SER A 205 -13.08 10.23 12.71
N SER A 206 -13.48 9.48 11.68
CA SER A 206 -14.42 8.36 11.84
C SER A 206 -13.74 7.09 12.34
N ASN A 207 -12.44 6.93 12.12
CA ASN A 207 -11.75 5.65 12.32
C ASN A 207 -10.42 5.76 13.10
N ALA A 208 -10.02 6.97 13.50
CA ALA A 208 -8.72 7.22 14.12
C ALA A 208 -8.54 6.53 15.48
N PHE A 209 -9.61 6.36 16.27
CA PHE A 209 -9.54 5.65 17.55
C PHE A 209 -9.34 4.15 17.33
N GLU A 210 -10.14 3.54 16.47
CA GLU A 210 -10.04 2.13 16.10
C GLU A 210 -8.68 1.83 15.43
N THR A 211 -8.18 2.76 14.60
CA THR A 211 -6.84 2.69 14.00
C THR A 211 -5.73 2.74 15.06
N LEU A 212 -5.89 3.57 16.09
CA LEU A 212 -4.92 3.63 17.19
C LEU A 212 -4.94 2.36 18.03
N GLU A 213 -6.13 1.81 18.31
CA GLU A 213 -6.29 0.54 19.05
C GLU A 213 -5.62 -0.63 18.32
N ILE A 214 -5.86 -0.77 17.02
CA ILE A 214 -5.27 -1.87 16.24
C ILE A 214 -3.76 -1.69 16.09
N ALA A 215 -3.27 -0.45 15.95
CA ALA A 215 -1.85 -0.18 15.87
C ALA A 215 -1.12 -0.52 17.17
N ASP A 216 -1.75 -0.30 18.33
CA ASP A 216 -1.21 -0.73 19.62
C ASP A 216 -1.23 -2.25 19.76
N THR A 217 -2.36 -2.88 19.41
CA THR A 217 -2.55 -4.34 19.47
C THR A 217 -1.50 -5.09 18.66
N CYS A 218 -1.27 -4.67 17.41
CA CYS A 218 -0.29 -5.29 16.51
C CYS A 218 1.13 -4.74 16.67
N SER A 219 1.40 -3.95 17.72
CA SER A 219 2.70 -3.31 17.95
C SER A 219 3.26 -2.52 16.75
N ASN A 220 2.37 -1.94 15.94
CA ASN A 220 2.73 -1.18 14.74
C ASN A 220 3.02 0.29 15.08
N GLN A 221 4.28 0.59 15.35
CA GLN A 221 4.70 1.91 15.83
C GLN A 221 4.46 3.04 14.81
N ASN A 222 4.64 2.76 13.51
CA ASN A 222 4.46 3.78 12.46
C ASN A 222 2.99 4.20 12.36
N LEU A 223 2.07 3.23 12.30
CA LEU A 223 0.65 3.48 12.31
C LEU A 223 0.19 4.16 13.60
N LYS A 224 0.72 3.72 14.74
CA LYS A 224 0.40 4.26 16.07
C LYS A 224 0.78 5.73 16.19
N GLU A 225 1.99 6.12 15.81
CA GLU A 225 2.41 7.52 15.85
C GLU A 225 1.64 8.38 14.85
N THR A 226 1.33 7.85 13.67
CA THR A 226 0.49 8.55 12.68
C THR A 226 -0.91 8.80 13.24
N ALA A 227 -1.51 7.80 13.88
CA ALA A 227 -2.82 7.91 14.51
C ALA A 227 -2.83 8.88 15.70
N PHE A 228 -1.82 8.83 16.56
CA PHE A 228 -1.66 9.83 17.61
C PHE A 228 -1.54 11.25 17.06
N ASN A 229 -0.70 11.47 16.04
CA ASN A 229 -0.53 12.78 15.44
C ASN A 229 -1.82 13.32 14.82
N PHE A 230 -2.62 12.45 14.20
CA PHE A 230 -3.94 12.82 13.67
C PHE A 230 -4.90 13.20 14.80
N LEU A 231 -5.00 12.37 15.85
CA LEU A 231 -5.91 12.59 16.98
C LEU A 231 -5.55 13.85 17.77
N VAL A 232 -4.26 14.08 18.06
CA VAL A 232 -3.79 15.28 18.78
C VAL A 232 -4.15 16.55 18.01
N LYS A 233 -3.99 16.56 16.69
CA LYS A 233 -4.36 17.71 15.84
C LYS A 233 -5.85 18.03 15.86
N ASN A 234 -6.70 17.04 16.13
CA ASN A 234 -8.16 17.16 16.09
C ASN A 234 -8.81 16.99 17.47
N ILE A 235 -8.02 17.05 18.55
CA ILE A 235 -8.43 16.61 19.88
C ILE A 235 -9.63 17.38 20.41
N GLU A 236 -9.72 18.68 20.14
CA GLU A 236 -10.80 19.57 20.58
C GLU A 236 -12.19 19.08 20.12
N PHE A 237 -12.29 18.58 18.89
CA PHE A 237 -13.54 18.06 18.35
C PHE A 237 -13.80 16.61 18.79
N MET A 238 -12.74 15.86 19.06
CA MET A 238 -12.82 14.43 19.32
C MET A 238 -13.22 14.13 20.76
N VAL A 239 -12.77 14.91 21.75
CA VAL A 239 -13.05 14.68 23.18
C VAL A 239 -14.53 14.74 23.54
N SER A 240 -15.32 15.49 22.77
CA SER A 240 -16.78 15.60 22.97
C SER A 240 -17.57 14.48 22.28
N SER A 241 -16.90 13.56 21.58
CA SER A 241 -17.57 12.51 20.82
C SER A 241 -17.86 11.27 21.68
N PRO A 242 -18.99 10.57 21.46
CA PRO A 242 -19.25 9.28 22.11
C PRO A 242 -18.17 8.22 21.81
N LYS A 243 -17.48 8.36 20.67
CA LYS A 243 -16.36 7.48 20.29
C LYS A 243 -15.18 7.63 21.23
N PHE A 244 -14.89 8.86 21.66
CA PHE A 244 -13.83 9.10 22.64
C PHE A 244 -14.20 8.47 23.98
N GLU A 245 -15.42 8.66 24.48
CA GLU A 245 -15.87 8.04 25.73
C GLU A 245 -15.73 6.51 25.69
N ALA A 246 -16.16 5.87 24.60
CA ALA A 246 -16.01 4.43 24.41
C ALA A 246 -14.53 4.00 24.34
N PHE A 247 -13.68 4.80 23.69
CA PHE A 247 -12.23 4.59 23.62
C PHE A 247 -11.57 4.69 25.01
N VAL A 248 -11.98 5.63 25.86
CA VAL A 248 -11.47 5.77 27.23
C VAL A 248 -11.69 4.50 28.03
N HIS A 249 -12.87 3.88 27.90
CA HIS A 249 -13.18 2.64 28.59
C HIS A 249 -12.43 1.43 28.04
N ARG A 250 -12.25 1.33 26.71
CA ARG A 250 -11.53 0.21 26.09
C ARG A 250 -10.02 0.27 26.29
N CYS A 251 -9.43 1.47 26.20
CA CYS A 251 -7.98 1.66 26.20
C CYS A 251 -7.54 2.85 27.08
N PRO A 252 -7.59 2.68 28.43
CA PRO A 252 -7.18 3.74 29.35
C PRO A 252 -5.72 4.17 29.17
N HIS A 253 -4.81 3.22 28.87
CA HIS A 253 -3.39 3.51 28.67
C HIS A 253 -3.13 4.37 27.43
N LEU A 254 -3.85 4.14 26.33
CA LEU A 254 -3.76 4.96 25.12
C LEU A 254 -4.39 6.32 25.32
N THR A 255 -5.45 6.41 26.13
CA THR A 255 -6.06 7.67 26.51
C THR A 255 -5.09 8.56 27.28
N VAL A 256 -4.43 8.03 28.31
CA VAL A 256 -3.42 8.77 29.09
C VAL A 256 -2.31 9.29 28.16
N GLN A 257 -1.83 8.45 27.25
CA GLN A 257 -0.83 8.84 26.25
C GLN A 257 -1.33 9.94 25.29
N LEU A 258 -2.55 9.82 24.79
CA LEU A 258 -3.15 10.81 23.88
C LEU A 258 -3.28 12.17 24.56
N VAL A 259 -3.87 12.18 25.75
CA VAL A 259 -4.10 13.39 26.54
C VAL A 259 -2.77 14.05 26.92
N THR A 260 -1.78 13.26 27.36
CA THR A 260 -0.43 13.77 27.67
C THR A 260 0.22 14.43 26.45
N ARG A 261 0.17 13.77 25.28
CA ARG A 261 0.69 14.34 24.03
C ARG A 261 -0.03 15.63 23.64
N ALA A 262 -1.35 15.69 23.82
CA ALA A 262 -2.15 16.88 23.51
C ALA A 262 -1.76 18.09 24.37
N PHE A 263 -1.61 17.90 25.69
CA PHE A 263 -1.21 18.99 26.60
C PHE A 263 0.22 19.50 26.35
N VAL A 264 1.16 18.59 26.06
CA VAL A 264 2.55 18.97 25.74
C VAL A 264 2.62 19.76 24.43
N ASN A 265 1.83 19.39 23.42
CA ASN A 265 1.81 20.07 22.13
C ASN A 265 1.03 21.40 22.14
N GLY A 266 0.02 21.55 23.00
CA GLY A 266 -0.71 22.81 23.19
C GLY A 266 0.02 23.87 24.03
N SER A 267 1.19 23.53 24.59
CA SER A 267 2.03 24.44 25.38
C SER A 267 3.12 25.16 24.55
N LYS A 268 3.00 25.15 23.22
CA LYS A 268 3.87 25.85 22.26
C LYS A 268 3.04 26.78 21.39
#